data_AF-A0A3C1IBV4-F1
#
_entry.id   AF-A0A3C1IBV4-F1
#
_cell.length_a   1.000
_cell.length_b   1.000
_cell.length_c   1.000
_cell.angle_alpha   90.00
_cell.angle_beta   90.00
_cell.angle_gamma   90.00
#
_symmetry.space_group_name_H-M   'P 1'
#
loop_
_entity.id
_entity.type
_entity.pdbx_description
1 polymer ?
#
loop_
_entity_poly.entity_id
_entity_poly.type
_entity_poly.pdbx_seq_one_letter_code
_entity_poly.pdbx_strand_id
1 'polypeptide(L)'
;ADTEAYLHGLTAQEPSIYVVLRENLDSETRPLDVLLVTASPYEAQDYTDSGEELVEKVRMPRVITGWVEAFVSLHHEHEAFKKRRRDKADTGLKEDGIGDSRIAQMADVYRAPTLAKKARLN
;
A
#
# COMPACT_ATOMS: atom_id res chain seq x y z
N ALA A 1 -1.37 -1.19 12.11
CA ALA A 1 -0.61 -1.89 11.07
C ALA A 1 0.26 -2.99 11.69
N ASP A 2 1.09 -2.68 12.69
CA ASP A 2 2.07 -3.64 13.26
C ASP A 2 1.44 -4.92 13.86
N THR A 3 0.29 -4.80 14.53
CA THR A 3 -0.38 -5.98 15.13
C THR A 3 -0.90 -6.98 14.10
N GLU A 4 -1.27 -6.50 12.90
CA GLU A 4 -1.78 -7.38 11.83
C GLU A 4 -0.64 -8.25 11.28
N ALA A 5 0.56 -7.68 11.16
CA ALA A 5 1.75 -8.42 10.75
C ALA A 5 2.06 -9.55 11.75
N TYR A 6 2.03 -9.25 13.04
CA TYR A 6 2.24 -10.27 14.08
C TYR A 6 1.16 -11.35 14.09
N LEU A 7 -0.11 -10.97 13.88
CA LEU A 7 -1.21 -11.92 13.76
C LEU A 7 -0.99 -12.87 12.58
N HIS A 8 -0.59 -12.34 11.42
CA HIS A 8 -0.24 -13.17 10.27
C HIS A 8 0.90 -14.15 10.62
N GLY A 9 1.97 -13.66 11.27
CA GLY A 9 3.08 -14.52 11.72
C GLY A 9 2.66 -15.64 12.65
N LEU A 10 1.72 -15.38 13.57
CA LEU A 10 1.18 -16.38 14.50
C LEU A 10 0.26 -17.41 13.82
N THR A 11 -0.46 -17.02 12.76
CA THR A 11 -1.36 -17.92 12.00
C THR A 11 -0.63 -18.85 11.03
N ALA A 12 0.67 -18.65 10.79
CA ALA A 12 1.46 -19.51 9.93
C ALA A 12 1.52 -20.95 10.49
N GLN A 13 1.69 -21.95 9.61
CA GLN A 13 1.84 -23.36 10.02
C GLN A 13 2.98 -23.54 11.02
N GLU A 14 4.03 -22.76 10.88
CA GLU A 14 5.15 -22.68 11.82
C GLU A 14 5.43 -21.20 12.15
N PRO A 15 4.98 -20.73 13.33
CA PRO A 15 5.30 -19.39 13.82
C PRO A 15 6.81 -19.26 14.02
N SER A 16 7.36 -18.16 13.51
CA SER A 16 8.80 -17.94 13.49
C SER A 16 9.18 -16.51 13.79
N ILE A 17 10.41 -16.36 14.26
CA ILE A 17 11.12 -15.10 14.36
C ILE A 17 12.06 -15.04 13.15
N TYR A 18 12.21 -13.86 12.59
CA TYR A 18 13.07 -13.58 11.46
C TYR A 18 14.33 -12.89 11.95
N VAL A 19 15.49 -13.43 11.59
CA VAL A 19 16.80 -12.88 11.90
C VAL A 19 17.37 -12.32 10.62
N VAL A 20 17.51 -11.00 10.55
CA VAL A 20 18.12 -10.30 9.43
C VAL A 20 19.61 -10.16 9.70
N LEU A 21 20.40 -10.68 8.78
CA LEU A 21 21.85 -10.77 8.85
C LEU A 21 22.46 -9.99 7.69
N ARG A 22 23.60 -9.35 7.95
CA ARG A 22 24.40 -8.67 6.92
C ARG A 22 25.82 -9.21 6.95
N GLU A 23 26.42 -9.31 5.76
CA GLU A 23 27.84 -9.67 5.65
C GLU A 23 28.74 -8.66 6.37
N ASN A 24 29.65 -9.20 7.18
CA ASN A 24 30.71 -8.44 7.81
C ASN A 24 32.01 -8.69 7.05
N LEU A 25 32.40 -7.71 6.23
CA LEU A 25 33.61 -7.78 5.39
C LEU A 25 34.91 -7.54 6.17
N ASP A 26 34.81 -7.07 7.42
CA ASP A 26 35.95 -6.71 8.27
C ASP A 26 36.39 -7.85 9.20
N SER A 27 35.66 -8.97 9.26
CA SER A 27 35.94 -10.09 10.17
C SER A 27 35.85 -11.46 9.49
N GLU A 28 36.99 -12.16 9.42
CA GLU A 28 37.01 -13.55 8.94
C GLU A 28 36.43 -14.56 9.94
N THR A 29 36.41 -14.22 11.22
CA THR A 29 35.91 -15.13 12.29
C THR A 29 34.43 -14.93 12.60
N ARG A 30 33.88 -13.77 12.25
CA ARG A 30 32.45 -13.44 12.37
C ARG A 30 31.97 -12.82 11.05
N PRO A 31 31.70 -13.63 10.02
CA PRO A 31 31.37 -13.13 8.68
C PRO A 31 29.96 -12.53 8.57
N LEU A 32 29.13 -12.63 9.62
CA LEU A 32 27.76 -12.13 9.64
C LEU A 32 27.51 -11.31 10.90
N ASP A 33 26.89 -10.15 10.75
CA ASP A 33 26.34 -9.36 11.86
C ASP A 33 24.81 -9.41 11.86
N VAL A 34 24.23 -9.45 13.06
CA VAL A 34 22.78 -9.38 13.24
C VAL A 34 22.34 -7.92 13.12
N LEU A 35 21.53 -7.62 12.11
CA LEU A 35 20.95 -6.30 11.90
C LEU A 35 19.66 -6.14 12.70
N LEU A 36 18.78 -7.12 12.62
CA LEU A 36 17.44 -7.06 13.20
C LEU A 36 16.95 -8.47 13.57
N VAL A 37 16.16 -8.55 14.64
CA VAL A 37 15.40 -9.74 14.99
C VAL A 37 13.94 -9.31 15.16
N THR A 38 13.04 -9.83 14.33
CA THR A 38 11.63 -9.42 14.32
C THR A 38 10.66 -10.59 14.30
N ALA A 39 9.51 -10.43 14.96
CA ALA A 39 8.38 -11.35 14.86
C ALA A 39 7.41 -10.96 13.72
N SER A 40 7.64 -9.83 13.05
CA SER A 40 6.81 -9.34 11.94
C SER A 40 7.26 -9.97 10.61
N PRO A 41 6.41 -10.76 9.94
CA PRO A 41 6.71 -11.25 8.59
C PRO A 41 6.79 -10.13 7.56
N TYR A 42 6.06 -9.02 7.77
CA TYR A 42 6.05 -7.89 6.82
C TYR A 42 7.35 -7.11 6.86
N GLU A 43 7.87 -6.85 8.07
CA GLU A 43 9.17 -6.20 8.23
C GLU A 43 10.28 -7.08 7.67
N ALA A 44 10.22 -8.39 7.90
CA ALA A 44 11.17 -9.34 7.31
C ALA A 44 11.10 -9.40 5.78
N GLN A 45 9.90 -9.24 5.20
CA GLN A 45 9.70 -9.22 3.76
C GLN A 45 10.39 -8.02 3.11
N ASP A 46 10.34 -6.84 3.73
CA ASP A 46 11.00 -5.64 3.19
C ASP A 46 12.52 -5.84 3.01
N TYR A 47 13.17 -6.56 3.94
CA TYR A 47 14.59 -6.94 3.82
C TYR A 47 14.84 -8.10 2.86
N THR A 48 13.82 -8.93 2.60
CA THR A 48 13.94 -10.00 1.60
C THR A 48 13.88 -9.41 0.19
N ASP A 49 13.08 -8.36 -0.01
CA ASP A 49 12.86 -7.71 -1.30
C ASP A 49 14.05 -6.82 -1.73
N SER A 50 14.87 -6.33 -0.78
CA SER A 50 16.10 -5.58 -1.07
C SER A 50 17.19 -6.45 -1.71
N GLY A 51 17.28 -7.73 -1.29
CA GLY A 51 18.29 -8.69 -1.74
C GLY A 51 19.72 -8.45 -1.23
N GLU A 52 19.92 -7.45 -0.35
CA GLU A 52 21.23 -7.15 0.24
C GLU A 52 21.46 -7.91 1.56
N GLU A 53 20.38 -8.21 2.28
CA GLU A 53 20.42 -8.90 3.56
C GLU A 53 20.03 -10.38 3.46
N LEU A 54 20.60 -11.20 4.35
CA LEU A 54 20.19 -12.58 4.54
C LEU A 54 19.10 -12.62 5.62
N VAL A 55 17.91 -13.14 5.28
CA VAL A 55 16.78 -13.27 6.21
C VAL A 55 16.58 -14.74 6.57
N GLU A 56 16.89 -15.09 7.83
CA GLU A 56 16.75 -16.46 8.33
C GLU A 56 15.50 -16.63 9.19
N LYS A 57 14.76 -17.71 8.92
CA LYS A 57 13.51 -18.03 9.62
C LYS A 57 13.79 -19.03 10.75
N VAL A 58 13.59 -18.61 12.00
CA VAL A 58 13.83 -19.42 13.20
C VAL A 58 12.51 -19.75 13.87
N ARG A 59 12.23 -21.03 14.16
CA ARG A 59 11.02 -21.45 14.88
C ARG A 59 10.88 -20.69 16.20
N MET A 60 9.72 -20.10 16.43
CA MET A 60 9.45 -19.33 17.63
C MET A 60 9.35 -20.26 18.85
N PRO A 61 10.15 -20.03 19.91
CA PRO A 61 9.98 -20.75 21.16
C PRO A 61 8.62 -20.41 21.79
N ARG A 62 7.99 -21.39 22.47
CA ARG A 62 6.66 -21.22 23.10
C ARG A 62 6.53 -19.97 23.97
N VAL A 63 7.60 -19.60 24.67
CA VAL A 63 7.63 -18.40 25.53
C VAL A 63 7.45 -17.13 24.70
N ILE A 64 8.12 -17.03 23.55
CA ILE A 64 7.98 -15.87 22.67
C ILE A 64 6.62 -15.87 21.99
N THR A 65 6.13 -17.03 21.56
CA THR A 65 4.78 -17.16 20.97
C THR A 65 3.71 -16.63 21.90
N GLY A 66 3.70 -17.08 23.16
CA GLY A 66 2.74 -16.58 24.15
C GLY A 66 2.87 -15.09 24.45
N TRP A 67 4.09 -14.54 24.39
CA TRP A 67 4.29 -13.10 24.55
C TRP A 67 3.74 -12.29 23.39
N VAL A 68 4.00 -12.70 22.14
CA VAL A 68 3.47 -12.05 20.94
C VAL A 68 1.95 -12.18 20.88
N GLU A 69 1.40 -13.34 21.23
CA GLU A 69 -0.05 -13.56 21.33
C GLU A 69 -0.69 -12.62 22.35
N ALA A 70 -0.10 -12.47 23.54
CA ALA A 70 -0.58 -11.55 24.57
C ALA A 70 -0.53 -10.09 24.09
N PHE A 71 0.56 -9.71 23.41
CA PHE A 71 0.71 -8.37 22.83
C PHE A 71 -0.37 -8.09 21.78
N VAL A 72 -0.57 -9.00 20.83
CA VAL A 72 -1.60 -8.88 19.79
C VAL A 72 -2.99 -8.85 20.43
N SER A 73 -3.27 -9.70 21.41
CA SER A 73 -4.57 -9.72 22.11
C SER A 73 -4.88 -8.41 22.84
N LEU A 74 -3.86 -7.70 23.32
CA LEU A 74 -4.04 -6.45 24.06
C LEU A 74 -4.20 -5.23 23.13
N HIS A 75 -3.56 -5.26 21.96
CA HIS A 75 -3.39 -4.08 21.11
C HIS A 75 -4.05 -4.18 19.73
N HIS A 76 -4.47 -5.38 19.29
CA HIS A 76 -5.07 -5.54 17.97
C HIS A 76 -6.52 -5.10 17.96
N GLU A 77 -6.80 -4.00 17.28
CA GLU A 77 -8.15 -3.57 16.93
C GLU A 77 -8.43 -3.89 15.46
N HIS A 78 -9.49 -4.67 15.20
CA HIS A 78 -9.86 -5.03 13.84
C HIS A 78 -10.58 -3.87 13.14
N GLU A 79 -9.89 -3.16 12.26
CA GLU A 79 -10.50 -2.15 11.39
C GLU A 79 -11.17 -2.80 10.18
N ALA A 80 -12.49 -2.61 10.03
CA ALA A 80 -13.21 -3.09 8.86
C ALA A 80 -12.86 -2.23 7.63
N PHE A 81 -12.33 -2.85 6.58
CA PHE A 81 -12.01 -2.16 5.33
C PHE A 81 -13.26 -1.53 4.69
N LYS A 82 -13.33 -0.19 4.66
CA LYS A 82 -14.40 0.55 4.00
C LYS A 82 -13.95 1.00 2.60
N LYS A 83 -14.39 0.27 1.58
CA LYS A 83 -14.14 0.63 0.18
C LYS A 83 -14.72 2.02 -0.13
N ARG A 84 -13.90 2.93 -0.68
CA ARG A 84 -14.39 4.22 -1.20
C ARG A 84 -15.39 3.97 -2.33
N ARG A 85 -16.59 4.52 -2.19
CA ARG A 85 -17.58 4.53 -3.28
C ARG A 85 -17.19 5.64 -4.26
N ARG A 86 -17.06 5.32 -5.54
CA ARG A 86 -16.85 6.34 -6.59
C ARG A 86 -18.13 7.16 -6.73
N ASP A 87 -18.02 8.48 -6.63
CA ASP A 87 -19.11 9.39 -6.96
C ASP A 87 -19.47 9.23 -8.44
N LYS A 88 -20.76 9.06 -8.72
CA LYS A 88 -21.23 8.99 -10.10
C LYS A 88 -21.06 10.37 -10.72
N ALA A 89 -20.37 10.45 -11.86
CA ALA A 89 -20.35 11.67 -12.65
C ALA A 89 -21.78 11.96 -13.13
N ASP A 90 -22.25 13.19 -12.93
CA ASP A 90 -23.51 13.65 -13.49
C ASP A 90 -23.34 13.88 -14.99
N THR A 91 -23.84 12.95 -15.79
CA THR A 91 -23.80 13.03 -17.27
C THR A 91 -24.88 13.96 -17.84
N GLY A 92 -25.70 14.58 -17.00
CA GLY A 92 -26.71 15.57 -17.40
C GLY A 92 -26.17 17.00 -17.52
N LEU A 93 -24.93 17.24 -17.10
CA LEU A 93 -24.27 18.54 -17.25
C LEU A 93 -24.08 18.86 -18.72
N LYS A 94 -24.90 19.78 -19.22
CA LYS A 94 -24.78 20.34 -20.55
C LYS A 94 -23.71 21.43 -20.51
N GLU A 95 -22.45 21.04 -20.69
CA GLU A 95 -21.37 22.00 -20.89
C GLU A 95 -21.52 22.62 -22.28
N ASP A 96 -22.15 23.79 -22.34
CA ASP A 96 -22.27 24.59 -23.57
C ASP A 96 -20.94 25.31 -23.88
N GLY A 97 -19.83 24.56 -23.99
CA GLY A 97 -18.52 25.05 -24.43
C GLY A 97 -17.82 26.03 -23.47
N ILE A 98 -16.51 25.85 -23.27
CA ILE A 98 -15.66 26.75 -22.47
C ILE A 98 -15.20 27.93 -23.35
N GLY A 99 -16.14 28.63 -23.98
CA GLY A 99 -15.85 29.76 -24.88
C GLY A 99 -15.80 31.09 -24.13
N ASP A 100 -14.79 31.93 -24.37
CA ASP A 100 -14.81 33.32 -23.87
C ASP A 100 -15.99 34.07 -24.51
N SER A 101 -16.88 34.62 -23.69
CA SER A 101 -18.11 35.28 -24.12
C SER A 101 -17.90 36.50 -25.03
N ARG A 102 -16.67 37.03 -25.09
CA ARG A 102 -16.31 38.20 -25.92
C ARG A 102 -15.94 37.81 -27.35
N ILE A 103 -15.67 36.53 -27.62
CA ILE A 103 -15.32 36.05 -28.96
C ILE A 103 -16.62 35.80 -29.72
N ALA A 104 -16.71 36.35 -30.94
CA ALA A 104 -17.85 36.09 -31.81
C ALA A 104 -18.01 34.57 -32.01
N GLN A 105 -19.14 34.02 -31.57
CA GLN A 105 -19.35 32.58 -31.43
C GLN A 105 -19.19 31.75 -32.72
N MET A 106 -19.08 32.40 -33.89
CA MET A 106 -18.77 31.72 -35.15
C MET A 106 -17.28 31.37 -35.31
N ALA A 107 -16.39 32.03 -34.57
CA ALA A 107 -14.94 31.84 -34.62
C ALA A 107 -14.38 31.04 -33.42
N ASP A 108 -15.24 30.61 -32.49
CA ASP A 108 -14.82 29.86 -31.31
C ASP A 108 -14.57 28.39 -31.64
N VAL A 109 -13.30 27.98 -31.50
CA VAL A 109 -12.79 26.62 -31.77
C VAL A 109 -13.34 25.59 -30.78
N TYR A 110 -13.74 26.00 -29.58
CA TYR A 110 -14.27 25.10 -28.54
C TYR A 110 -15.80 24.94 -28.58
N ARG A 111 -16.45 25.45 -29.63
CA ARG A 111 -17.90 25.35 -29.82
C ARG A 111 -18.34 23.92 -30.11
N ALA A 112 -19.29 23.41 -29.35
CA ALA A 112 -19.93 22.12 -29.64
C ALA A 112 -20.63 22.15 -31.02
N PRO A 113 -20.36 21.17 -31.92
CA PRO A 113 -20.83 21.20 -33.31
C PRO A 113 -22.36 21.15 -33.46
N THR A 114 -23.07 20.70 -32.42
CA THR A 114 -24.54 20.63 -32.38
C THR A 114 -25.19 22.02 -32.39
N LEU A 115 -24.57 23.04 -31.78
CA LEU A 115 -25.07 24.41 -31.76
C LEU A 115 -24.89 25.10 -33.13
N ALA A 116 -23.81 24.82 -33.84
CA ALA A 116 -23.55 25.38 -35.18
C ALA A 116 -24.59 24.95 -36.22
N LYS A 117 -25.14 23.73 -36.09
CA LYS A 117 -26.19 23.23 -37.00
C LYS A 117 -27.53 23.94 -36.81
N LYS A 118 -27.85 24.37 -35.58
CA LYS A 118 -29.10 25.08 -35.25
C LYS A 118 -29.12 26.52 -35.77
N ALA A 119 -27.96 27.19 -35.80
CA ALA A 119 -27.83 28.55 -36.33
C ALA A 119 -27.92 28.62 -37.87
N ARG A 120 -27.58 27.56 -38.59
CA ARG A 120 -27.66 27.50 -40.07
C ARG A 120 -29.06 27.20 -40.60
N LEU A 121 -29.99 26.81 -39.73
CA LEU A 121 -31.35 26.40 -40.10
C LEU A 121 -32.39 27.51 -39.93
N ASN A 122 -31.96 28.70 -39.50
CA ASN A 122 -32.80 29.90 -39.33
C ASN A 122 -32.35 30.99 -40.31
#